data_AF-A0A8J4VJU2-F1
#
_entry.id   AF-A0A8J4VJU2-F1
#
_cell.length_a   1.000
_cell.length_b   1.000
_cell.length_c   1.000
_cell.angle_alpha   90.00
_cell.angle_beta   90.00
_cell.angle_gamma   90.00
#
_symmetry.space_group_name_H-M   'P 1'
#
loop_
_entity.id
_entity.type
_entity.pdbx_description
1 polymer ?
#
loop_
_entity_poly.entity_id
_entity_poly.type
_entity_poly.pdbx_seq_one_letter_code
_entity_poly.pdbx_strand_id
1 'polypeptide(L)'
;MIFDGGSAMQPSNFMASIVHLCSPPCCGFIVTSEAADATGVLLRMLPDYHYHVRKYENTLITKFFGLHRIIPSSGQKFRFVVMGNMFCTELRIHRRYDLKGSSLGRSADKVEIDENTILKDLDLNYQYYLEPSWREALLNQIEIDSKFLEAQHIMDYSLLLGVHYRAPQHLRSLMFYQGITADGLAMLAEEDPLENEISNYPQSLVLVPRGTDDNSVVVGPHIRGSRLRASAAGDEEVDLLLPGTARLQIQLGVNMPARAELIPGKEETQMFHEAYDVVLYLGIIDILQDYNVSKKIEHAYKSLQFDSLSISAVDPTFYSQRFLEFIQKVFPPNSIS
;
A
#
# COMPACT_ATOMS: atom_id res chain seq x y z
N MET A 1 -22.63 13.83 -2.38
CA MET A 1 -22.73 12.46 -2.94
C MET A 1 -23.85 12.47 -3.97
N ILE A 2 -23.50 12.52 -5.24
CA ILE A 2 -24.46 12.30 -6.33
C ILE A 2 -24.44 10.79 -6.56
N PHE A 3 -25.52 10.11 -6.18
CA PHE A 3 -25.78 8.76 -6.65
C PHE A 3 -26.20 8.89 -8.11
N ASP A 4 -25.31 8.55 -9.04
CA ASP A 4 -25.67 8.54 -10.45
C ASP A 4 -26.61 7.35 -10.70
N GLY A 5 -27.88 7.68 -10.94
CA GLY A 5 -28.95 6.72 -11.14
C GLY A 5 -28.98 6.30 -12.60
N GLY A 6 -28.57 5.07 -12.89
CA GLY A 6 -28.83 4.48 -14.21
C GLY A 6 -27.76 3.54 -14.74
N SER A 7 -27.40 2.49 -14.01
CA SER A 7 -27.05 1.18 -14.58
C SER A 7 -26.83 0.20 -13.42
N ALA A 8 -27.16 -1.07 -13.63
CA ALA A 8 -26.82 -2.11 -12.68
C ALA A 8 -25.29 -2.12 -12.47
N MET A 9 -24.83 -1.58 -11.35
CA MET A 9 -23.44 -1.68 -10.92
C MET A 9 -23.06 -3.16 -10.88
N GLN A 10 -22.11 -3.55 -11.71
CA GLN A 10 -21.45 -4.85 -11.60
C GLN A 10 -20.89 -5.02 -10.19
N PRO A 11 -20.84 -6.25 -9.65
CA PRO A 11 -20.35 -6.50 -8.30
C PRO A 11 -18.90 -5.99 -8.16
N SER A 12 -18.77 -4.91 -7.40
CA SER A 12 -17.69 -4.63 -6.44
C SER A 12 -16.28 -5.04 -6.85
N ASN A 13 -15.59 -4.16 -7.59
CA ASN A 13 -14.14 -4.10 -7.50
C ASN A 13 -13.81 -3.13 -6.37
N PHE A 14 -13.51 -3.65 -5.17
CA PHE A 14 -12.88 -2.90 -4.08
C PHE A 14 -11.75 -1.99 -4.59
N MET A 15 -10.97 -2.48 -5.55
CA MET A 15 -9.94 -1.74 -6.28
C MET A 15 -10.46 -0.53 -7.06
N ALA A 16 -11.61 -0.64 -7.74
CA ALA A 16 -12.21 0.50 -8.43
C ALA A 16 -12.65 1.57 -7.43
N SER A 17 -13.09 1.17 -6.24
CA SER A 17 -13.44 2.10 -5.15
C SER A 17 -12.20 2.81 -4.59
N ILE A 18 -11.07 2.10 -4.42
CA ILE A 18 -9.79 2.73 -4.03
C ILE A 18 -9.33 3.75 -5.08
N VAL A 19 -9.36 3.37 -6.36
CA VAL A 19 -8.90 4.24 -7.45
C VAL A 19 -9.72 5.52 -7.52
N HIS A 20 -11.04 5.44 -7.31
CA HIS A 20 -11.91 6.61 -7.41
C HIS A 20 -11.91 7.50 -6.14
N LEU A 21 -11.59 6.94 -4.97
CA LEU A 21 -11.65 7.64 -3.68
C LEU A 21 -10.31 8.24 -3.21
N CYS A 22 -9.21 8.01 -3.94
CA CYS A 22 -7.90 8.58 -3.62
C CYS A 22 -7.59 9.92 -4.31
N SER A 23 -8.58 10.55 -4.95
CA SER A 23 -8.45 11.94 -5.45
C SER A 23 -8.76 12.93 -4.32
N PRO A 24 -7.96 14.00 -4.13
CA PRO A 24 -8.19 15.00 -3.09
C PRO A 24 -9.58 15.65 -3.17
N PRO A 25 -10.22 15.98 -2.03
CA PRO A 25 -9.75 15.74 -0.66
C PRO A 25 -9.90 14.26 -0.25
N CYS A 26 -8.79 13.65 0.18
CA CYS A 26 -8.71 12.22 0.51
C CYS A 26 -9.70 11.88 1.63
N CYS A 27 -10.74 11.10 1.33
CA CYS A 27 -11.67 10.60 2.34
C CYS A 27 -10.96 9.55 3.21
N GLY A 28 -11.00 9.69 4.53
CA GLY A 28 -10.44 8.69 5.47
C GLY A 28 -11.14 7.33 5.43
N PHE A 29 -12.28 7.25 4.74
CA PHE A 29 -13.11 6.05 4.62
C PHE A 29 -13.36 5.67 3.16
N ILE A 30 -13.43 4.37 2.91
CA ILE A 30 -13.89 3.77 1.65
C ILE A 30 -15.25 3.14 1.90
N VAL A 31 -16.14 3.28 0.92
CA VAL A 31 -17.43 2.59 0.88
C VAL A 31 -17.40 1.67 -0.33
N THR A 32 -17.59 0.37 -0.11
CA THR A 32 -17.64 -0.62 -1.17
C THR A 32 -18.94 -1.42 -1.09
N SER A 33 -19.55 -1.68 -2.24
CA SER A 33 -20.69 -2.58 -2.34
C SER A 33 -20.22 -4.00 -2.07
N GLU A 34 -21.06 -4.80 -1.41
CA GLU A 34 -20.70 -6.17 -1.04
C GLU A 34 -21.81 -7.14 -1.38
N ALA A 35 -21.41 -8.33 -1.83
CA ALA A 35 -22.32 -9.42 -2.08
C ALA A 35 -22.87 -10.01 -0.77
N ALA A 36 -23.99 -10.73 -0.86
CA ALA A 36 -24.68 -11.26 0.32
C ALA A 36 -23.89 -12.37 1.02
N ASP A 37 -23.13 -13.15 0.27
CA ASP A 37 -22.20 -14.18 0.76
C ASP A 37 -21.02 -13.54 1.51
N ALA A 38 -20.36 -12.54 0.92
CA ALA A 38 -19.27 -11.76 1.53
C ALA A 38 -19.70 -11.11 2.86
N THR A 39 -20.91 -10.57 2.89
CA THR A 39 -21.53 -10.06 4.12
C THR A 39 -21.66 -11.15 5.20
N GLY A 40 -22.03 -12.36 4.79
CA GLY A 40 -22.11 -13.51 5.68
C GLY A 40 -20.76 -13.90 6.26
N VAL A 41 -19.68 -13.78 5.48
CA VAL A 41 -18.30 -14.01 5.94
C VAL A 41 -17.95 -13.05 7.06
N LEU A 42 -18.15 -11.74 6.83
CA LEU A 42 -17.86 -10.70 7.83
C LEU A 42 -18.59 -10.97 9.15
N LEU A 43 -19.88 -11.29 9.09
CA LEU A 43 -20.67 -11.56 10.30
C LEU A 43 -20.21 -12.82 11.03
N ARG A 44 -19.74 -13.85 10.32
CA ARG A 44 -19.19 -15.07 10.94
C ARG A 44 -17.86 -14.79 11.65
N MET A 45 -16.94 -14.08 10.98
CA MET A 45 -15.61 -13.80 11.54
C MET A 45 -15.60 -12.67 12.58
N LEU A 46 -16.68 -11.89 12.70
CA LEU A 46 -16.70 -10.64 13.48
C LEU A 46 -16.17 -10.76 14.92
N PRO A 47 -16.50 -11.79 15.72
CA PRO A 47 -15.98 -11.91 17.09
C PRO A 47 -14.45 -12.07 17.12
N ASP A 48 -13.92 -12.95 16.28
CA ASP A 48 -12.49 -13.23 16.19
C ASP A 48 -11.73 -12.07 15.55
N TYR A 49 -12.33 -11.44 14.53
CA TYR A 49 -11.83 -10.21 13.91
C TYR A 49 -11.70 -9.08 14.92
N HIS A 50 -12.73 -8.84 15.73
CA HIS A 50 -12.69 -7.81 16.76
C HIS A 50 -11.61 -8.12 17.82
N TYR A 51 -11.47 -9.38 18.22
CA TYR A 51 -10.39 -9.80 19.11
C TYR A 51 -9.00 -9.56 18.49
N HIS A 52 -8.82 -9.93 17.23
CA HIS A 52 -7.56 -9.77 16.49
C HIS A 52 -7.15 -8.30 16.38
N VAL A 53 -8.05 -7.45 15.89
CA VAL A 53 -7.80 -6.00 15.73
C VAL A 53 -7.53 -5.31 17.07
N ARG A 54 -8.17 -5.77 18.16
CA ARG A 54 -7.92 -5.24 19.51
C ARG A 54 -6.59 -5.73 20.09
N LYS A 55 -6.20 -6.97 19.82
CA LYS A 55 -4.97 -7.58 20.34
C LYS A 55 -3.72 -7.09 19.62
N TYR A 56 -3.80 -6.89 18.30
CA TYR A 56 -2.69 -6.50 17.46
C TYR A 56 -2.93 -5.11 16.90
N GLU A 57 -2.52 -4.08 17.65
CA GLU A 57 -2.75 -2.67 17.29
C GLU A 57 -2.15 -2.29 15.92
N ASN A 58 -1.07 -2.96 15.54
CA ASN A 58 -0.35 -2.77 14.27
C ASN A 58 -0.87 -3.63 13.11
N THR A 59 -1.99 -4.37 13.29
CA THR A 59 -2.54 -5.21 12.23
C THR A 59 -2.67 -4.45 10.91
N LEU A 60 -2.23 -5.09 9.82
CA LEU A 60 -2.34 -4.59 8.47
C LEU A 60 -3.69 -4.94 7.85
N ILE A 61 -4.54 -5.72 8.52
CA ILE A 61 -5.90 -5.98 8.06
C ILE A 61 -6.71 -4.68 8.06
N THR A 62 -7.46 -4.47 6.98
CA THR A 62 -8.35 -3.31 6.82
C THR A 62 -9.40 -3.27 7.93
N LYS A 63 -9.61 -2.08 8.50
CA LYS A 63 -10.59 -1.83 9.56
C LYS A 63 -11.99 -1.65 8.97
N PHE A 64 -12.94 -2.48 9.38
CA PHE A 64 -14.36 -2.30 9.08
C PHE A 64 -15.01 -1.40 10.14
N PHE A 65 -15.67 -0.34 9.70
CA PHE A 65 -16.37 0.62 10.56
C PHE A 65 -17.89 0.41 10.55
N GLY A 66 -18.42 -0.21 9.50
CA GLY A 66 -19.85 -0.49 9.42
C GLY A 66 -20.17 -1.45 8.30
N LEU A 67 -21.17 -2.29 8.52
CA LEU A 67 -21.81 -3.12 7.51
C LEU A 67 -23.27 -2.71 7.47
N HIS A 68 -23.72 -2.25 6.31
CA HIS A 68 -25.05 -1.68 6.15
C HIS A 68 -25.82 -2.39 5.05
N ARG A 69 -27.14 -2.42 5.20
CA ARG A 69 -28.07 -2.90 4.18
C ARG A 69 -29.16 -1.87 3.98
N ILE A 70 -29.32 -1.41 2.74
CA ILE A 70 -30.39 -0.52 2.31
C ILE A 70 -31.40 -1.34 1.51
N ILE A 71 -32.69 -1.08 1.76
CA ILE A 71 -33.80 -1.66 1.01
C ILE A 71 -34.61 -0.49 0.44
N PRO A 72 -34.36 -0.08 -0.82
CA PRO A 72 -35.15 0.94 -1.48
C PRO A 72 -36.58 0.45 -1.75
N SER A 73 -37.47 1.37 -2.09
CA SER A 73 -38.86 1.06 -2.49
C SER A 73 -38.95 0.11 -3.70
N SER A 74 -37.89 0.01 -4.51
CA SER A 74 -37.78 -0.97 -5.61
C SER A 74 -37.64 -2.43 -5.14
N GLY A 75 -37.39 -2.67 -3.84
CA GLY A 75 -37.21 -4.00 -3.26
C GLY A 75 -35.81 -4.62 -3.47
N GLN A 76 -34.97 -4.02 -4.32
CA GLN A 76 -33.61 -4.51 -4.56
C GLN A 76 -32.69 -4.18 -3.38
N LYS A 77 -32.25 -5.21 -2.66
CA LYS A 77 -31.41 -5.05 -1.47
C LYS A 77 -29.98 -4.66 -1.88
N PHE A 78 -29.48 -3.57 -1.33
CA PHE A 78 -28.09 -3.13 -1.48
C PHE A 78 -27.34 -3.32 -0.15
N ARG A 79 -26.13 -3.86 -0.20
CA ARG A 79 -25.25 -4.00 0.97
C ARG A 79 -23.93 -3.33 0.68
N PHE A 80 -23.37 -2.71 1.70
CA PHE A 80 -22.06 -2.08 1.60
C PHE A 80 -21.35 -2.13 2.94
N VAL A 81 -20.02 -2.13 2.88
CA VAL A 81 -19.16 -1.94 4.04
C VAL A 81 -18.49 -0.58 3.98
N VAL A 82 -18.36 0.03 5.15
CA VAL A 82 -17.54 1.22 5.38
C VAL A 82 -16.26 0.74 6.03
N MET A 83 -15.13 1.15 5.47
CA MET A 83 -13.81 0.65 5.82
C MET A 83 -12.77 1.76 5.78
N GLY A 84 -11.63 1.56 6.43
CA GLY A 84 -10.55 2.54 6.43
C GLY A 84 -9.91 2.67 5.06
N ASN A 85 -9.64 3.91 4.64
CA ASN A 85 -8.82 4.16 3.46
C ASN A 85 -7.35 3.90 3.80
N MET A 86 -6.69 2.96 3.11
CA MET A 86 -5.26 2.66 3.36
C MET A 86 -4.32 3.74 2.80
N PHE A 87 -4.81 4.60 1.90
CA PHE A 87 -4.04 5.65 1.24
C PHE A 87 -4.51 7.06 1.58
N CYS A 88 -5.18 7.28 2.72
CA CYS A 88 -5.44 8.67 3.09
C CYS A 88 -4.19 9.28 3.73
N THR A 89 -3.54 10.07 2.89
CA THR A 89 -2.30 10.76 3.14
C THR A 89 -2.32 12.01 2.29
N GLU A 90 -1.53 12.99 2.69
CA GLU A 90 -1.25 14.18 1.90
C GLU A 90 -0.17 13.91 0.84
N LEU A 91 0.56 12.80 0.96
CA LEU A 91 1.55 12.40 -0.04
C LEU A 91 0.88 11.81 -1.27
N ARG A 92 1.32 12.26 -2.44
CA ARG A 92 0.88 11.70 -3.73
C ARG A 92 1.33 10.24 -3.86
N ILE A 93 0.39 9.31 -3.98
CA ILE A 93 0.72 7.92 -4.30
C ILE A 93 0.93 7.80 -5.81
N HIS A 94 2.16 7.55 -6.22
CA HIS A 94 2.59 7.49 -7.62
C HIS A 94 2.35 6.11 -8.25
N ARG A 95 2.53 5.04 -7.46
CA ARG A 95 2.26 3.66 -7.87
C ARG A 95 1.44 2.94 -6.82
N ARG A 96 0.57 2.05 -7.29
CA ARG A 96 -0.32 1.21 -6.47
C ARG A 96 -0.21 -0.21 -6.96
N TYR A 97 -0.02 -1.15 -6.05
CA TYR A 97 0.07 -2.57 -6.35
C TYR A 97 -0.94 -3.37 -5.52
N ASP A 98 -1.63 -4.28 -6.18
CA ASP A 98 -2.35 -5.41 -5.58
C ASP A 98 -1.43 -6.63 -5.67
N LEU A 99 -0.96 -7.15 -4.52
CA LEU A 99 -0.02 -8.27 -4.45
C LEU A 99 -0.65 -9.47 -3.73
N LYS A 100 -0.59 -10.67 -4.35
CA LYS A 100 -1.20 -11.92 -3.84
C LYS A 100 -0.22 -13.10 -3.83
N GLY A 101 0.94 -12.95 -4.47
CA GLY A 101 1.95 -13.99 -4.63
C GLY A 101 1.63 -15.05 -5.68
N SER A 102 0.71 -14.79 -6.62
CA SER A 102 0.39 -15.69 -7.74
C SER A 102 0.78 -15.08 -9.09
N SER A 103 0.71 -15.87 -10.18
CA SER A 103 1.13 -15.44 -11.53
C SER A 103 -0.02 -15.36 -12.55
N LEU A 104 -1.06 -16.19 -12.44
CA LEU A 104 -2.14 -16.22 -13.44
C LEU A 104 -3.05 -14.98 -13.33
N GLY A 105 -3.11 -14.17 -14.40
CA GLY A 105 -3.90 -12.94 -14.43
C GLY A 105 -3.34 -11.82 -13.54
N ARG A 106 -2.06 -11.92 -13.16
CA ARG A 106 -1.37 -11.00 -12.23
C ARG A 106 -0.46 -10.01 -12.94
N SER A 107 -0.91 -9.53 -14.10
CA SER A 107 -0.41 -8.31 -14.76
C SER A 107 -1.61 -7.38 -15.03
N ALA A 108 -1.35 -6.07 -15.13
CA ALA A 108 -2.34 -5.09 -15.53
C ALA A 108 -2.59 -5.17 -17.04
N ASP A 109 -3.84 -5.25 -17.46
CA ASP A 109 -4.22 -5.39 -18.89
C ASP A 109 -4.00 -4.10 -19.72
N LYS A 110 -3.37 -3.06 -19.14
CA LYS A 110 -3.24 -1.74 -19.77
C LYS A 110 -1.88 -1.57 -20.44
N VAL A 111 -1.92 -1.09 -21.70
CA VAL A 111 -0.74 -0.71 -22.49
C VAL A 111 -0.10 0.59 -21.96
N GLU A 112 -0.90 1.48 -21.38
CA GLU A 112 -0.42 2.72 -20.74
C GLU A 112 -0.71 2.70 -19.25
N ILE A 113 0.35 2.79 -18.44
CA ILE A 113 0.27 2.77 -16.98
C ILE A 113 0.17 4.20 -16.47
N ASP A 114 -1.05 4.61 -16.12
CA ASP A 114 -1.31 5.87 -15.41
C ASP A 114 -1.23 5.71 -13.87
N GLU A 115 -1.33 6.81 -13.14
CA GLU A 115 -1.24 6.83 -11.66
C GLU A 115 -2.42 6.13 -10.96
N ASN A 116 -3.54 5.97 -11.66
CA ASN A 116 -4.75 5.33 -11.18
C ASN A 116 -4.78 3.84 -11.49
N THR A 117 -3.76 3.33 -12.20
CA THR A 117 -3.66 1.93 -12.57
C THR A 117 -3.16 1.12 -11.38
N ILE A 118 -3.94 0.13 -10.98
CA ILE A 118 -3.53 -0.84 -9.97
C ILE A 118 -2.71 -1.92 -10.68
N LEU A 119 -1.40 -1.89 -10.39
CA LEU A 119 -0.44 -2.87 -10.85
C LEU A 119 -0.57 -4.16 -10.03
N LYS A 120 -0.09 -5.27 -10.59
CA LYS A 120 -0.14 -6.58 -9.94
C LYS A 120 1.28 -7.17 -9.78
N ASP A 121 1.38 -8.44 -9.42
CA ASP A 121 2.63 -9.11 -9.04
C ASP A 121 3.67 -9.13 -10.16
N LEU A 122 3.24 -9.36 -11.40
CA LEU A 122 4.15 -9.43 -12.55
C LEU A 122 4.63 -8.04 -12.98
N ASP A 123 3.88 -6.99 -12.65
CA ASP A 123 4.23 -5.60 -12.96
C ASP A 123 5.18 -4.99 -11.91
N LEU A 124 5.50 -5.74 -10.85
CA LEU A 124 6.40 -5.29 -9.81
C LEU A 124 7.85 -5.36 -10.28
N ASN A 125 8.48 -4.18 -10.45
CA ASN A 125 9.84 -4.05 -10.96
C ASN A 125 10.88 -3.72 -9.89
N TYR A 126 10.45 -3.46 -8.65
CA TYR A 126 11.33 -3.04 -7.57
C TYR A 126 11.22 -3.96 -6.35
N GLN A 127 12.33 -4.12 -5.65
CA GLN A 127 12.41 -4.57 -4.27
C GLN A 127 12.51 -3.37 -3.33
N TYR A 128 11.96 -3.49 -2.13
CA TYR A 128 11.93 -2.41 -1.15
C TYR A 128 12.70 -2.80 0.11
N TYR A 129 13.78 -2.08 0.36
CA TYR A 129 14.66 -2.27 1.51
C TYR A 129 14.22 -1.33 2.63
N LEU A 130 13.83 -1.93 3.75
CA LEU A 130 13.39 -1.24 4.95
C LEU A 130 14.51 -1.22 5.99
N GLU A 131 14.38 -0.35 6.99
CA GLU A 131 15.18 -0.48 8.21
C GLU A 131 14.98 -1.90 8.81
N PRO A 132 16.05 -2.58 9.29
CA PRO A 132 15.97 -3.99 9.68
C PRO A 132 14.87 -4.31 10.71
N SER A 133 14.73 -3.49 11.76
CA SER A 133 13.71 -3.69 12.80
C SER A 133 12.29 -3.51 12.25
N TRP A 134 12.09 -2.56 11.33
CA TRP A 134 10.81 -2.34 10.66
C TRP A 134 10.46 -3.47 9.71
N ARG A 135 11.44 -3.99 8.98
CA ARG A 135 11.26 -5.15 8.11
C ARG A 135 10.79 -6.36 8.92
N GLU A 136 11.48 -6.63 10.03
CA GLU A 136 11.12 -7.74 10.92
C GLU A 136 9.72 -7.55 11.51
N ALA A 137 9.42 -6.36 12.03
CA ALA A 137 8.09 -6.03 12.54
C ALA A 137 6.99 -6.19 11.47
N LEU A 138 7.27 -5.76 10.23
CA LEU A 138 6.33 -5.86 9.10
C LEU A 138 6.05 -7.30 8.75
N LEU A 139 7.09 -8.11 8.54
CA LEU A 139 6.93 -9.52 8.17
C LEU A 139 6.26 -10.32 9.29
N ASN A 140 6.64 -10.07 10.55
CA ASN A 140 6.02 -10.72 11.70
C ASN A 140 4.52 -10.38 11.81
N GLN A 141 4.14 -9.11 11.61
CA GLN A 141 2.73 -8.74 11.64
C GLN A 141 1.94 -9.33 10.47
N ILE A 142 2.51 -9.35 9.26
CA ILE A 142 1.89 -9.98 8.09
C ILE A 142 1.69 -11.48 8.34
N GLU A 143 2.64 -12.16 8.97
CA GLU A 143 2.49 -13.56 9.36
C GLU A 143 1.35 -13.77 10.36
N ILE A 144 1.28 -12.92 11.40
CA ILE A 144 0.19 -12.95 12.40
C ILE A 144 -1.18 -12.74 11.73
N ASP A 145 -1.28 -11.75 10.84
CA ASP A 145 -2.50 -11.45 10.11
C ASP A 145 -2.88 -12.58 9.14
N SER A 146 -1.90 -13.17 8.45
CA SER A 146 -2.13 -14.28 7.51
C SER A 146 -2.60 -15.55 8.23
N LYS A 147 -2.03 -15.86 9.39
CA LYS A 147 -2.47 -16.97 10.26
C LYS A 147 -3.90 -16.78 10.76
N PHE A 148 -4.28 -15.55 11.09
CA PHE A 148 -5.67 -15.23 11.45
C PHE A 148 -6.61 -15.48 10.26
N LEU A 149 -6.28 -14.97 9.07
CA LEU A 149 -7.12 -15.14 7.87
C LEU A 149 -7.24 -16.63 7.47
N GLU A 150 -6.15 -17.39 7.57
CA GLU A 150 -6.15 -18.85 7.36
C GLU A 150 -7.09 -19.57 8.32
N ALA A 151 -7.05 -19.22 9.62
CA ALA A 151 -7.94 -19.80 10.64
C ALA A 151 -9.42 -19.48 10.39
N GLN A 152 -9.71 -18.35 9.73
CA GLN A 152 -11.05 -17.96 9.29
C GLN A 152 -11.43 -18.53 7.91
N HIS A 153 -10.56 -19.35 7.30
CA HIS A 153 -10.71 -19.93 5.95
C HIS A 153 -10.85 -18.88 4.84
N ILE A 154 -10.26 -17.71 5.06
CA ILE A 154 -10.23 -16.61 4.10
C ILE A 154 -9.02 -16.77 3.19
N MET A 155 -9.22 -16.57 1.90
CA MET A 155 -8.17 -16.61 0.89
C MET A 155 -8.39 -15.49 -0.15
N ASP A 156 -7.47 -15.38 -1.10
CA ASP A 156 -7.54 -14.40 -2.20
C ASP A 156 -7.49 -12.93 -1.72
N TYR A 157 -6.99 -12.69 -0.51
CA TYR A 157 -6.70 -11.37 0.03
C TYR A 157 -5.39 -10.80 -0.53
N SER A 158 -5.33 -9.48 -0.75
CA SER A 158 -4.13 -8.85 -1.29
C SER A 158 -3.40 -8.02 -0.25
N LEU A 159 -2.08 -7.89 -0.40
CA LEU A 159 -1.35 -6.75 0.14
C LEU A 159 -1.47 -5.60 -0.86
N LEU A 160 -2.20 -4.56 -0.47
CA LEU A 160 -2.20 -3.29 -1.16
C LEU A 160 -0.93 -2.53 -0.80
N LEU A 161 -0.13 -2.17 -1.79
CA LEU A 161 1.11 -1.40 -1.64
C LEU A 161 1.02 -0.09 -2.42
N GLY A 162 1.10 1.03 -1.71
CA GLY A 162 1.20 2.37 -2.28
C GLY A 162 2.61 2.90 -2.14
N VAL A 163 3.13 3.48 -3.23
CA VAL A 163 4.51 4.00 -3.29
C VAL A 163 4.49 5.48 -3.61
N HIS A 164 5.08 6.27 -2.72
CA HIS A 164 5.41 7.67 -2.96
C HIS A 164 6.90 7.79 -3.23
N TYR A 165 7.31 7.94 -4.49
CA TYR A 165 8.67 8.33 -4.86
C TYR A 165 8.99 9.75 -4.42
N ARG A 166 10.19 9.93 -3.84
CA ARG A 166 10.78 11.24 -3.69
C ARG A 166 11.55 11.58 -4.97
N ALA A 167 11.34 12.78 -5.52
CA ALA A 167 12.10 13.23 -6.67
C ALA A 167 13.61 13.19 -6.35
N PRO A 168 14.45 12.54 -7.18
CA PRO A 168 15.91 12.68 -7.09
C PRO A 168 16.27 14.16 -7.11
N GLN A 169 17.15 14.59 -6.19
CA GLN A 169 17.44 16.03 -6.00
C GLN A 169 17.91 16.73 -7.29
N HIS A 170 18.61 16.00 -8.18
CA HIS A 170 19.05 16.48 -9.49
C HIS A 170 17.90 16.98 -10.38
N LEU A 171 16.72 16.33 -10.32
CA LEU A 171 15.54 16.75 -11.08
C LEU A 171 14.80 17.92 -10.42
N ARG A 172 14.89 18.07 -9.09
CA ARG A 172 14.38 19.26 -8.40
C ARG A 172 15.13 20.52 -8.82
N SER A 173 16.46 20.46 -8.93
CA SER A 173 17.28 21.58 -9.42
C SER A 173 16.85 22.01 -10.83
N LEU A 174 16.67 21.06 -11.75
CA LEU A 174 16.23 21.33 -13.13
C LEU A 174 14.84 21.99 -13.20
N MET A 175 13.92 21.60 -12.32
CA MET A 175 12.58 22.21 -12.24
C MET A 175 12.60 23.62 -11.65
N PHE A 176 13.50 23.92 -10.71
CA PHE A 176 13.70 25.29 -10.22
C PHE A 176 14.31 26.20 -11.30
N TYR A 177 15.27 25.70 -12.09
CA TYR A 177 15.84 26.45 -13.21
C TYR A 177 14.81 26.74 -14.32
N GLN A 178 13.95 25.78 -14.66
CA GLN A 178 12.89 25.99 -15.65
C GLN A 178 11.79 26.96 -15.16
N GLY A 179 11.51 27.00 -13.86
CA GLY A 179 10.57 27.95 -13.26
C GLY A 179 11.02 29.41 -13.34
N ILE A 180 12.33 29.68 -13.39
CA ILE A 180 12.88 31.04 -13.52
C ILE A 180 12.82 31.53 -14.98
N THR A 181 12.83 30.62 -15.96
CA THR A 181 12.83 30.98 -17.39
C THR A 181 11.45 31.22 -18.01
N ALA A 182 10.36 30.94 -17.28
CA ALA A 182 9.00 31.02 -17.82
C ALA A 182 8.38 32.43 -17.78
N ASP A 183 8.94 33.37 -16.99
CA ASP A 183 8.52 34.77 -16.96
C ASP A 183 9.62 35.70 -17.49
N GLY A 184 9.61 35.90 -18.81
CA GLY A 184 9.91 37.17 -19.49
C GLY A 184 11.20 37.96 -19.20
N LEU A 185 12.00 38.09 -20.26
CA LEU A 185 13.01 39.12 -20.59
C LEU A 185 14.48 38.88 -20.20
N ALA A 186 15.31 38.86 -21.24
CA ALA A 186 16.75 38.86 -21.22
C ALA A 186 17.36 40.01 -20.38
N MET A 187 18.44 39.72 -19.65
CA MET A 187 19.60 40.60 -19.54
C MET A 187 20.87 39.81 -19.18
N LEU A 188 21.99 40.44 -19.55
CA LEU A 188 23.34 39.92 -19.78
C LEU A 188 24.05 39.36 -18.54
N ALA A 189 25.05 38.54 -18.85
CA ALA A 189 26.01 37.92 -17.93
C ALA A 189 26.55 38.84 -16.84
N GLU A 190 26.62 38.33 -15.61
CA GLU A 190 27.82 38.34 -14.78
C GLU A 190 27.93 37.02 -14.02
N GLU A 191 29.14 36.49 -13.98
CA GLU A 191 29.51 35.29 -13.22
C GLU A 191 29.49 35.61 -11.72
N ASP A 192 28.80 34.80 -10.92
CA ASP A 192 29.14 34.62 -9.50
C ASP A 192 28.81 33.18 -9.08
N PRO A 193 29.73 32.45 -8.42
CA PRO A 193 29.63 31.01 -8.25
C PRO A 193 28.77 30.66 -7.02
N LEU A 194 27.46 30.48 -7.23
CA LEU A 194 26.58 29.83 -6.25
C LEU A 194 26.59 28.30 -6.40
N GLU A 195 27.76 27.70 -6.62
CA GLU A 195 27.92 26.23 -6.67
C GLU A 195 28.07 25.61 -5.27
N ASN A 196 28.25 26.42 -4.22
CA ASN A 196 28.66 25.93 -2.89
C ASN A 196 27.54 25.68 -1.85
N GLU A 197 26.25 25.88 -2.19
CA GLU A 197 25.14 25.59 -1.26
C GLU A 197 24.17 24.50 -1.74
N ILE A 198 24.48 23.80 -2.83
CA ILE A 198 23.61 22.70 -3.36
C ILE A 198 24.06 21.33 -2.81
N SER A 199 25.26 21.22 -2.27
CA SER A 199 25.89 19.97 -1.85
C SER A 199 25.57 19.52 -0.41
N ASN A 200 24.80 20.30 0.37
CA ASN A 200 24.59 20.04 1.81
C ASN A 200 23.19 19.53 2.22
N TYR A 201 22.30 19.24 1.29
CA TYR A 201 21.03 18.58 1.64
C TYR A 201 21.21 17.05 1.64
N PRO A 202 21.00 16.35 2.78
CA PRO A 202 21.24 14.92 2.84
C PRO A 202 20.39 14.20 1.80
N GLN A 203 21.06 13.32 1.04
CA GLN A 203 20.52 12.50 -0.04
C GLN A 203 19.51 11.44 0.44
N SER A 204 19.12 11.47 1.71
CA SER A 204 18.39 10.40 2.40
C SER A 204 17.12 10.92 3.07
N LEU A 205 16.13 10.04 3.23
CA LEU A 205 14.96 10.27 4.09
C LEU A 205 15.43 10.56 5.52
N VAL A 206 15.02 11.70 6.09
CA VAL A 206 15.50 12.16 7.38
C VAL A 206 14.61 11.61 8.49
N LEU A 207 15.17 10.75 9.33
CA LEU A 207 14.53 10.27 10.56
C LEU A 207 14.85 11.22 11.70
N VAL A 208 13.83 11.69 12.41
CA VAL A 208 14.00 12.61 13.53
C VAL A 208 13.46 11.94 14.79
N PRO A 209 14.32 11.68 15.80
CA PRO A 209 13.86 11.21 17.10
C PRO A 209 12.93 12.24 17.74
N ARG A 210 11.87 11.78 18.41
CA ARG A 210 11.03 12.69 19.20
C ARG A 210 11.69 12.94 20.57
N GLY A 211 12.03 14.20 20.85
CA GLY A 211 12.36 14.63 22.20
C GLY A 211 11.17 14.49 23.15
N THR A 212 11.44 14.30 24.45
CA THR A 212 10.46 14.01 25.51
C THR A 212 9.34 15.04 25.69
N ASP A 213 9.46 16.25 25.13
CA ASP A 213 8.55 17.38 25.38
C ASP A 213 7.65 17.78 24.21
N ASP A 214 7.74 17.11 23.05
CA ASP A 214 6.99 17.53 21.86
C ASP A 214 5.57 16.93 21.85
N ASN A 215 4.73 17.44 22.75
CA ASN A 215 3.29 17.17 22.88
C ASN A 215 2.47 17.71 21.70
N SER A 216 3.13 18.28 20.67
CA SER A 216 2.49 18.62 19.41
C SER A 216 2.18 17.33 18.64
N VAL A 217 1.02 16.75 18.93
CA VAL A 217 0.47 15.66 18.13
C VAL A 217 0.13 16.25 16.76
N VAL A 218 1.07 16.21 15.82
CA VAL A 218 0.71 16.37 14.40
C VAL A 218 -0.02 15.09 14.02
N VAL A 219 -1.34 15.12 14.25
CA VAL A 219 -2.28 14.08 13.85
C VAL A 219 -2.30 14.07 12.33
N GLY A 220 -1.54 13.16 11.72
CA GLY A 220 -1.81 12.78 10.33
C GLY A 220 -3.23 12.20 10.26
N PRO A 221 -3.93 12.34 9.13
CA PRO A 221 -5.32 11.86 9.01
C PRO A 221 -5.44 10.33 9.19
N HIS A 222 -4.33 9.59 9.02
CA HIS A 222 -4.26 8.14 9.12
C HIS A 222 -3.41 7.69 10.29
N ILE A 223 -4.04 7.06 11.28
CA ILE A 223 -3.39 6.45 12.43
C ILE A 223 -3.60 4.93 12.36
N ARG A 224 -2.49 4.19 12.26
CA ARG A 224 -2.47 2.72 12.32
C ARG A 224 -1.53 2.23 13.42
N GLY A 225 -2.09 2.00 14.61
CA GLY A 225 -1.38 1.33 15.69
C GLY A 225 -0.34 2.19 16.40
N SER A 226 0.70 1.53 16.91
CA SER A 226 1.81 2.14 17.64
C SER A 226 2.90 2.66 16.70
N ARG A 227 3.67 3.65 17.16
CA ARG A 227 4.79 4.23 16.40
C ARG A 227 5.96 3.26 16.31
N LEU A 228 6.74 3.36 15.23
CA LEU A 228 7.94 2.55 15.05
C LEU A 228 9.17 3.23 15.66
N ARG A 229 10.05 2.38 16.19
CA ARG A 229 11.39 2.73 16.67
C ARG A 229 12.42 2.33 15.63
N ALA A 230 13.51 3.06 15.50
CA ALA A 230 14.56 2.72 14.53
C ALA A 230 15.88 2.41 15.24
N SER A 231 16.51 1.29 14.86
CA SER A 231 17.84 0.93 15.37
C SER A 231 18.89 1.99 15.03
N ALA A 232 18.77 2.59 13.83
CA ALA A 232 19.63 3.69 13.38
C ALA A 232 19.50 4.97 14.25
N ALA A 233 18.45 5.09 15.05
CA ALA A 233 18.19 6.21 15.96
C ALA A 233 18.29 5.79 17.44
N GLY A 234 19.03 4.71 17.75
CA GLY A 234 19.19 4.25 19.14
C GLY A 234 17.92 3.66 19.75
N ASP A 235 17.05 3.04 18.93
CA ASP A 235 15.76 2.46 19.33
C ASP A 235 14.76 3.47 19.93
N GLU A 236 14.91 4.74 19.58
CA GLU A 236 13.93 5.79 19.87
C GLU A 236 12.79 5.83 18.85
N GLU A 237 11.64 6.36 19.26
CA GLU A 237 10.54 6.63 18.33
C GLU A 237 10.95 7.74 17.37
N VAL A 238 10.73 7.49 16.08
CA VAL A 238 11.13 8.40 15.02
C VAL A 238 9.95 8.82 14.15
N ASP A 239 9.98 10.08 13.74
CA ASP A 239 9.13 10.59 12.67
C ASP A 239 9.95 10.75 11.39
N LEU A 240 9.28 10.65 10.24
CA LEU A 240 9.85 10.99 8.95
C LEU A 240 9.72 12.50 8.73
N LEU A 241 10.85 13.19 8.60
CA LEU A 241 10.86 14.56 8.14
C LEU A 241 11.02 14.61 6.62
N LEU A 242 10.01 15.16 5.95
CA LEU A 242 10.07 15.49 4.52
C LEU A 242 10.25 17.01 4.38
N PRO A 243 11.47 17.50 4.08
CA PRO A 243 11.74 18.93 3.92
C PRO A 243 10.79 19.58 2.91
N GLY A 244 10.13 20.65 3.34
CA GLY A 244 9.15 21.40 2.53
C GLY A 244 7.77 20.74 2.41
N THR A 245 7.51 19.63 3.12
CA THR A 245 6.21 18.95 3.11
C THR A 245 5.66 18.82 4.53
N ALA A 246 6.16 17.87 5.33
CA ALA A 246 5.58 17.57 6.63
C ALA A 246 6.54 16.73 7.51
N ARG A 247 6.24 16.70 8.82
CA ARG A 247 6.75 15.71 9.75
C ARG A 247 5.68 14.62 9.91
N LEU A 248 5.98 13.42 9.44
CA LEU A 248 5.02 12.32 9.32
C LEU A 248 5.34 11.24 10.36
N GLN A 249 4.31 10.82 11.10
CA GLN A 249 4.46 9.72 12.05
C GLN A 249 4.66 8.41 11.28
N ILE A 250 5.69 7.64 11.67
CA ILE A 250 5.98 6.34 11.07
C ILE A 250 5.27 5.27 11.89
N GLN A 251 4.43 4.50 11.23
CA GLN A 251 3.71 3.37 11.81
C GLN A 251 3.78 2.18 10.86
N LEU A 252 3.47 0.98 11.35
CA LEU A 252 3.49 -0.18 10.50
C LEU A 252 2.45 -0.06 9.38
N GLY A 253 2.91 -0.12 8.12
CA GLY A 253 2.08 0.08 6.95
C GLY A 253 1.72 1.53 6.62
N VAL A 254 2.24 2.54 7.33
CA VAL A 254 1.94 3.96 7.09
C VAL A 254 3.20 4.80 7.17
N ASN A 255 3.42 5.63 6.16
CA ASN A 255 4.59 6.52 6.05
C ASN A 255 5.94 5.78 6.18
N MET A 256 6.03 4.51 5.77
CA MET A 256 7.24 3.71 6.00
C MET A 256 8.35 4.10 5.01
N PRO A 257 9.45 4.72 5.46
CA PRO A 257 10.60 5.03 4.62
C PRO A 257 11.26 3.75 4.11
N ALA A 258 11.57 3.69 2.82
CA ALA A 258 12.26 2.57 2.20
C ALA A 258 13.16 3.03 1.05
N ARG A 259 14.10 2.18 0.66
CA ARG A 259 14.86 2.31 -0.58
C ARG A 259 14.30 1.30 -1.60
N ALA A 260 13.86 1.78 -2.75
CA ALA A 260 13.42 0.95 -3.86
C ALA A 260 14.61 0.67 -4.80
N GLU A 261 14.87 -0.59 -5.12
CA GLU A 261 15.90 -0.99 -6.10
C GLU A 261 15.30 -1.85 -7.20
N LEU A 262 15.75 -1.66 -8.43
CA LEU A 262 15.26 -2.41 -9.58
C LEU A 262 15.61 -3.89 -9.44
N ILE A 263 14.64 -4.77 -9.73
CA ILE A 263 14.85 -6.22 -9.79
C ILE A 263 15.72 -6.54 -11.02
N PRO A 264 16.85 -7.24 -10.84
CA PRO A 264 17.71 -7.64 -11.96
C PRO A 264 16.95 -8.44 -13.01
N GLY A 265 17.14 -8.10 -14.29
CA GLY A 265 16.56 -8.81 -15.43
C GLY A 265 15.12 -8.44 -15.80
N LYS A 266 14.51 -7.43 -15.16
CA LYS A 266 13.16 -6.94 -15.52
C LYS A 266 13.11 -5.74 -16.49
N GLU A 267 14.23 -5.18 -16.94
CA GLU A 267 14.33 -4.36 -18.17
C GLU A 267 15.81 -4.03 -18.48
N GLU A 268 16.23 -4.17 -19.74
CA GLU A 268 17.61 -3.99 -20.26
C GLU A 268 17.88 -2.58 -20.82
N THR A 269 17.05 -1.56 -20.50
CA THR A 269 17.12 -0.28 -21.24
C THR A 269 17.00 0.96 -20.37
N GLN A 270 17.87 1.14 -19.38
CA GLN A 270 18.37 2.47 -18.98
C GLN A 270 19.58 2.34 -18.04
N MET A 271 20.68 2.99 -18.42
CA MET A 271 22.01 2.95 -17.80
C MET A 271 22.13 3.67 -16.44
N PHE A 272 21.06 3.73 -15.66
CA PHE A 272 21.11 4.32 -14.32
C PHE A 272 20.62 3.30 -13.30
N HIS A 273 21.55 2.80 -12.48
CA HIS A 273 21.26 2.10 -11.23
C HIS A 273 20.55 3.07 -10.27
N GLU A 274 19.31 3.46 -10.56
CA GLU A 274 18.57 4.40 -9.72
C GLU A 274 17.84 3.63 -8.62
N ALA A 275 18.51 3.51 -7.49
CA ALA A 275 17.82 3.31 -6.23
C ALA A 275 17.03 4.59 -5.90
N TYR A 276 15.77 4.45 -5.50
CA TYR A 276 14.92 5.58 -5.12
C TYR A 276 14.60 5.56 -3.64
N ASP A 277 14.66 6.72 -3.00
CA ASP A 277 14.01 6.93 -1.71
C ASP A 277 12.49 6.99 -1.91
N VAL A 278 11.78 6.13 -1.19
CA VAL A 278 10.32 6.03 -1.27
C VAL A 278 9.68 6.01 0.12
N VAL A 279 8.42 6.43 0.16
CA VAL A 279 7.55 6.27 1.33
C VAL A 279 6.44 5.28 0.98
N LEU A 280 6.31 4.24 1.79
CA LEU A 280 5.39 3.12 1.56
C LEU A 280 4.15 3.19 2.44
N TYR A 281 3.04 2.74 1.87
CA TYR A 281 1.75 2.53 2.54
C TYR A 281 1.29 1.12 2.24
N LEU A 282 0.94 0.35 3.27
CA LEU A 282 0.62 -1.06 3.14
C LEU A 282 -0.64 -1.41 3.91
N GLY A 283 -1.44 -2.33 3.37
CA GLY A 283 -2.58 -2.92 4.05
C GLY A 283 -3.09 -4.19 3.39
N ILE A 284 -3.56 -5.13 4.19
CA ILE A 284 -4.24 -6.34 3.72
C ILE A 284 -5.73 -6.02 3.48
N ILE A 285 -6.20 -6.37 2.29
CA ILE A 285 -7.51 -6.02 1.75
C ILE A 285 -8.21 -7.25 1.16
N ASP A 286 -9.46 -7.11 0.70
CA ASP A 286 -10.26 -8.19 0.09
C ASP A 286 -10.46 -9.44 0.98
N ILE A 287 -10.57 -9.24 2.30
CA ILE A 287 -10.68 -10.32 3.29
C ILE A 287 -12.11 -10.87 3.47
N LEU A 288 -13.04 -10.58 2.57
CA LEU A 288 -14.43 -11.08 2.65
C LEU A 288 -14.68 -12.31 1.76
N GLN A 289 -13.63 -12.87 1.18
CA GLN A 289 -13.71 -14.05 0.33
C GLN A 289 -13.49 -15.35 1.12
N ASP A 290 -14.56 -16.07 1.40
CA ASP A 290 -14.51 -17.39 2.03
C ASP A 290 -14.16 -18.50 1.04
N TYR A 291 -13.39 -19.49 1.49
CA TYR A 291 -13.12 -20.71 0.76
C TYR A 291 -14.24 -21.74 0.98
N ASN A 292 -15.28 -21.67 0.14
CA ASN A 292 -16.38 -22.62 0.17
C ASN A 292 -16.15 -23.86 -0.72
N VAL A 293 -16.97 -24.90 -0.54
CA VAL A 293 -16.89 -26.17 -1.28
C VAL A 293 -17.01 -25.99 -2.81
N SER A 294 -17.71 -24.95 -3.27
CA SER A 294 -17.78 -24.61 -4.70
C SER A 294 -16.43 -24.17 -5.25
N LYS A 295 -15.63 -23.42 -4.48
CA LYS A 295 -14.25 -23.08 -4.82
C LYS A 295 -13.29 -24.26 -4.72
N LYS A 296 -13.55 -25.27 -3.88
CA LYS A 296 -12.79 -26.55 -3.88
C LYS A 296 -12.94 -27.29 -5.21
N ILE A 297 -14.15 -27.31 -5.78
CA ILE A 297 -14.42 -27.93 -7.08
C ILE A 297 -13.75 -27.14 -8.21
N GLU A 298 -13.84 -25.80 -8.16
CA GLU A 298 -13.15 -24.94 -9.12
C GLU A 298 -11.63 -25.10 -9.04
N HIS A 299 -11.07 -25.20 -7.82
CA HIS A 299 -9.65 -25.45 -7.60
C HIS A 299 -9.25 -26.82 -8.16
N ALA A 300 -9.99 -27.88 -7.86
CA ALA A 300 -9.72 -29.22 -8.40
C ALA A 300 -9.75 -29.23 -9.94
N TYR A 301 -10.68 -28.50 -10.55
CA TYR A 301 -10.76 -28.37 -12.01
C TYR A 301 -9.59 -27.56 -12.59
N LYS A 302 -9.23 -26.43 -11.97
CA LYS A 302 -8.13 -25.57 -12.44
C LYS A 302 -6.77 -26.21 -12.21
N SER A 303 -6.56 -26.93 -11.11
CA SER A 303 -5.32 -27.65 -10.81
C SER A 303 -5.09 -28.86 -11.73
N LEU A 304 -6.13 -29.34 -12.43
CA LEU A 304 -5.99 -30.38 -13.45
C LEU A 304 -5.50 -29.80 -14.80
N GLN A 305 -5.68 -28.51 -15.05
CA GLN A 305 -5.25 -27.84 -16.28
C GLN A 305 -3.97 -27.00 -16.12
N PHE A 306 -3.67 -26.52 -14.92
CA PHE A 306 -2.55 -25.62 -14.64
C PHE A 306 -1.81 -26.03 -13.35
N ASP A 307 -0.52 -25.71 -13.27
CA ASP A 307 0.26 -25.92 -12.05
C ASP A 307 -0.39 -25.19 -10.87
N SER A 308 -0.58 -25.91 -9.76
CA SER A 308 -1.27 -25.43 -8.55
C SER A 308 -0.67 -24.14 -7.97
N LEU A 309 0.62 -23.90 -8.18
CA LEU A 309 1.34 -22.69 -7.78
C LEU A 309 0.86 -21.41 -8.48
N SER A 310 0.30 -21.53 -9.70
CA SER A 310 -0.08 -20.39 -10.53
C SER A 310 -1.45 -19.78 -10.18
N ILE A 311 -2.30 -20.51 -9.45
CA ILE A 311 -3.72 -20.19 -9.25
C ILE A 311 -3.92 -19.44 -7.92
N SER A 312 -4.62 -18.30 -7.92
CA SER A 312 -4.89 -17.56 -6.67
C SER A 312 -5.83 -18.27 -5.69
N ALA A 313 -6.80 -19.05 -6.19
CA ALA A 313 -7.83 -19.72 -5.38
C ALA A 313 -7.40 -21.14 -4.95
N VAL A 314 -6.65 -21.24 -3.86
CA VAL A 314 -6.01 -22.46 -3.35
C VAL A 314 -6.34 -22.64 -1.86
N ASP A 315 -6.06 -23.81 -1.29
CA ASP A 315 -6.24 -24.07 0.15
C ASP A 315 -5.67 -22.91 1.01
N PRO A 316 -6.38 -22.43 2.06
CA PRO A 316 -5.96 -21.24 2.83
C PRO A 316 -4.55 -21.35 3.41
N THR A 317 -4.10 -22.53 3.84
CA THR A 317 -2.74 -22.73 4.37
C THR A 317 -1.70 -22.60 3.26
N PHE A 318 -1.97 -23.17 2.09
CA PHE A 318 -1.08 -23.00 0.94
C PHE A 318 -1.08 -21.55 0.43
N TYR A 319 -2.24 -20.90 0.46
CA TYR A 319 -2.39 -19.49 0.10
C TYR A 319 -1.52 -18.60 1.00
N SER A 320 -1.65 -18.73 2.32
CA SER A 320 -0.93 -17.92 3.30
C SER A 320 0.58 -18.09 3.17
N GLN A 321 1.06 -19.33 3.01
CA GLN A 321 2.47 -19.62 2.81
C GLN A 321 3.02 -18.95 1.55
N ARG A 322 2.37 -19.15 0.39
CA ARG A 322 2.80 -18.54 -0.88
C ARG A 322 2.80 -17.02 -0.80
N PHE A 323 1.77 -16.45 -0.20
CA PHE A 323 1.66 -15.01 0.02
C PHE A 323 2.85 -14.49 0.84
N LEU A 324 3.17 -15.13 1.97
CA LEU A 324 4.31 -14.76 2.81
C LEU A 324 5.65 -14.88 2.08
N GLU A 325 5.88 -15.98 1.35
CA GLU A 325 7.10 -16.18 0.57
C GLU A 325 7.27 -15.11 -0.52
N PHE A 326 6.18 -14.69 -1.16
CA PHE A 326 6.22 -13.60 -2.12
C PHE A 326 6.53 -12.26 -1.45
N ILE A 327 5.87 -11.92 -0.35
CA ILE A 327 6.12 -10.67 0.38
C ILE A 327 7.56 -10.59 0.90
N GLN A 328 8.15 -11.71 1.33
CA GLN A 328 9.57 -11.75 1.70
C GLN A 328 10.51 -11.41 0.54
N LYS A 329 10.14 -11.72 -0.70
CA LYS A 329 10.91 -11.34 -1.91
C LYS A 329 10.72 -9.85 -2.25
N VAL A 330 9.56 -9.28 -1.96
CA VAL A 330 9.27 -7.85 -2.12
C VAL A 330 10.07 -7.02 -1.10
N PHE A 331 10.21 -7.51 0.13
CA PHE A 331 10.95 -6.89 1.22
C PHE A 331 12.16 -7.75 1.64
N PRO A 332 13.24 -7.78 0.83
CA PRO A 332 14.44 -8.54 1.13
C PRO A 332 15.16 -7.99 2.38
N PRO A 333 16.01 -8.80 3.04
CA PRO A 333 16.89 -8.29 4.09
C PRO A 333 17.94 -7.35 3.49
N ASN A 334 18.39 -6.36 4.27
CA ASN A 334 19.54 -5.55 3.89
C ASN A 334 20.77 -6.47 3.89
N SER A 335 21.55 -6.47 2.81
CA SER A 335 22.84 -7.13 2.79
C SER A 335 23.74 -6.45 3.82
N ILE A 336 24.32 -7.25 4.73
CA ILE A 336 25.39 -6.79 5.62
C ILE A 336 26.60 -6.53 4.72
N SER A 337 26.85 -5.26 4.39
CA SER A 337 28.07 -4.82 3.70
C SER A 337 29.26 -4.81 4.63
#